data_AF-A0A925NVY1-F1
#
_entry.id   AF-A0A925NVY1-F1
#
_cell.length_a   1.000
_cell.length_b   1.000
_cell.length_c   1.000
_cell.angle_alpha   90.00
_cell.angle_beta   90.00
_cell.angle_gamma   90.00
#
_symmetry.space_group_name_H-M   'P 1'
#
loop_
_entity.id
_entity.type
_entity.pdbx_description
1 polymer ?
#
loop_
_entity_poly.entity_id
_entity_poly.type
_entity_poly.pdbx_seq_one_letter_code
_entity_poly.pdbx_strand_id
1 'polypeptide(L)' 'SSKEITKCINALEDEYRVPFNMFLDGYKYKEIAEDLNLPLGTVKSRIFFTRKKLEKSLKDYAY' A
#
# COMPACT_ATOMS: atom_id res chain seq x y z
N SER A 1 -6.07 -11.23 -13.44
CA SER A 1 -5.96 -10.05 -14.34
C SER A 1 -5.87 -8.78 -13.52
N SER A 2 -4.96 -7.86 -13.85
CA SER A 2 -4.53 -6.69 -13.03
C SER A 2 -5.63 -5.79 -12.43
N LYS A 3 -6.88 -5.88 -12.92
CA LYS A 3 -8.06 -5.16 -12.41
C LYS A 3 -8.42 -5.50 -10.95
N GLU A 4 -8.15 -6.72 -10.50
CA GLU A 4 -8.44 -7.19 -9.12
C GLU A 4 -7.56 -6.47 -8.09
N ILE A 5 -6.27 -6.33 -8.40
CA ILE A 5 -5.29 -5.64 -7.55
C ILE A 5 -5.67 -4.17 -7.40
N THR A 6 -6.04 -3.52 -8.51
CA THR A 6 -6.49 -2.12 -8.50
C THR A 6 -7.77 -1.96 -7.68
N LYS A 7 -8.73 -2.89 -7.75
CA LYS A 7 -9.92 -2.88 -6.89
C LYS A 7 -9.57 -3.00 -5.41
N CYS A 8 -8.68 -3.91 -5.05
CA CYS A 8 -8.24 -4.07 -3.67
C CYS A 8 -7.52 -2.81 -3.15
N ILE A 9 -6.67 -2.19 -3.97
CA ILE A 9 -6.00 -0.92 -3.62
C ILE A 9 -7.01 0.22 -3.46
N ASN A 10 -8.01 0.31 -4.34
CA ASN A 10 -9.07 1.32 -4.25
C ASN A 10 -10.02 1.10 -3.07
N ALA A 11 -10.10 -0.12 -2.54
CA ALA A 11 -10.87 -0.45 -1.34
C ALA A 11 -10.09 -0.18 -0.04
N LEU A 12 -8.83 0.25 -0.12
CA LEU A 12 -8.07 0.70 1.04
C LEU A 12 -8.44 2.14 1.37
N GLU A 13 -8.45 2.45 2.66
CA GLU A 13 -8.53 3.83 3.12
C GLU A 13 -7.33 4.63 2.61
N ASP A 14 -7.54 5.92 2.37
CA ASP A 14 -6.53 6.82 1.80
C ASP A 14 -5.24 6.82 2.61
N GLU A 15 -5.33 6.64 3.93
CA GLU A 15 -4.18 6.55 4.81
C GLU A 15 -3.22 5.38 4.50
N TYR A 16 -3.70 4.33 3.84
CA TYR A 16 -2.91 3.19 3.36
C TYR A 16 -2.65 3.29 1.85
N ARG A 17 -3.65 3.71 1.08
CA ARG A 17 -3.59 3.81 -0.38
C ARG A 17 -2.56 4.84 -0.85
N VAL A 18 -2.55 6.02 -0.24
CA VAL A 18 -1.66 7.13 -0.62
C VAL A 18 -0.18 6.77 -0.42
N PRO A 19 0.29 6.37 0.79
CA PRO A 19 1.69 5.99 0.96
C PRO A 19 2.08 4.76 0.13
N PHE A 20 1.15 3.84 -0.11
CA PHE A 20 1.42 2.67 -0.96
C PHE A 20 1.58 3.04 -2.43
N ASN A 21 0.76 3.94 -2.97
CA ASN A 21 0.90 4.42 -4.34
C ASN A 21 2.22 5.18 -4.54
N MET A 22 2.58 6.08 -3.61
CA MET A 22 3.88 6.76 -3.68
C MET A 22 5.04 5.76 -3.66
N PHE A 23 4.94 4.69 -2.86
CA PHE A 23 5.93 3.63 -2.87
C PHE A 23 6.01 2.89 -4.22
N LEU A 24 4.87 2.65 -4.87
CA LEU A 24 4.83 2.06 -6.22
C LEU A 24 5.41 3.01 -7.29
N ASP A 25 5.25 4.32 -7.11
CA ASP A 25 5.81 5.36 -7.97
C ASP A 25 7.34 5.54 -7.78
N GLY A 26 7.95 4.80 -6.84
CA GLY A 26 9.39 4.75 -6.62
C GLY A 26 9.91 5.65 -5.50
N TYR A 27 9.02 6.32 -4.76
CA TYR A 27 9.43 7.13 -3.61
C TYR A 27 9.99 6.25 -2.49
N LYS A 28 11.04 6.74 -1.82
CA LYS A 28 11.62 6.08 -0.65
C LYS A 28 10.72 6.30 0.56
N TYR A 29 10.75 5.36 1.50
CA TYR A 29 9.99 5.46 2.76
C TYR A 29 10.17 6.79 3.50
N LYS A 30 11.38 7.38 3.41
CA LYS A 30 11.71 8.65 4.06
C LYS A 30 11.02 9.83 3.39
N GLU A 31 11.00 9.85 2.05
CA GLU A 31 10.33 10.88 1.25
C GLU A 31 8.82 10.83 1.48
N ILE A 32 8.24 9.63 1.53
CA ILE A 32 6.81 9.43 1.82
C ILE A 32 6.46 9.87 3.26
N ALA A 33 7.34 9.58 4.22
CA ALA A 33 7.17 10.00 5.62
C ALA A 33 7.22 11.53 5.77
N GLU A 34 8.13 12.18 5.05
CA GLU A 34 8.25 13.64 5.03
C GLU A 34 7.06 14.31 4.32
N ASP A 35 6.66 13.79 3.15
CA ASP A 35 5.55 14.34 2.35
C ASP A 35 4.18 14.21 3.05
N LEU A 36 3.93 13.06 3.69
CA LEU A 36 2.69 12.81 4.43
C LEU A 36 2.75 13.29 5.89
N ASN A 37 3.89 13.82 6.33
CA ASN A 37 4.15 14.23 7.71
C ASN A 37 3.83 13.11 8.73
N LEU A 38 4.30 11.89 8.42
CA LEU A 38 4.09 10.68 9.20
C LEU A 38 5.42 10.14 9.75
N PRO A 39 5.42 9.44 10.88
CA PRO A 39 6.61 8.72 11.33
C PRO A 39 7.04 7.66 10.31
N LEU A 40 8.36 7.53 10.08
CA LEU A 40 8.91 6.50 9.19
C LEU A 40 8.43 5.08 9.52
N GLY A 41 8.27 4.78 10.82
CA GLY A 41 7.73 3.51 11.30
C GLY A 41 6.28 3.29 10.85
N THR A 42 5.46 4.34 10.85
CA THR A 42 4.06 4.32 10.39
C THR A 42 3.96 4.09 8.89
N VAL A 43 4.83 4.73 8.10
CA VAL A 43 4.87 4.50 6.65
C VAL A 43 5.27 3.06 6.33
N LYS A 44 6.30 2.53 7.00
CA LYS A 44 6.72 1.12 6.84
C LYS A 44 5.60 0.14 7.20
N SER A 45 4.92 0.35 8.33
CA SER A 45 3.85 -0.54 8.77
C SER A 45 2.65 -0.49 7.82
N ARG A 46 2.26 0.69 7.34
CA ARG A 46 1.16 0.88 6.37
C ARG A 46 1.44 0.19 5.04
N ILE A 47 2.65 0.33 4.49
CA ILE A 47 3.05 -0.34 3.24
C ILE A 47 3.11 -1.86 3.42
N PHE A 48 3.69 -2.33 4.53
CA PHE A 48 3.76 -3.77 4.82
C PHE A 48 2.37 -4.40 4.98
N PHE A 49 1.47 -3.74 5.73
CA PHE A 49 0.11 -4.22 5.94
C PHE A 49 -0.68 -4.26 4.64
N THR A 50 -0.52 -3.23 3.81
CA THR A 50 -1.13 -3.16 2.47
C THR A 50 -0.67 -4.31 1.58
N ARG A 51 0.64 -4.60 1.52
CA ARG A 51 1.17 -5.76 0.78
C ARG A 51 0.58 -7.07 1.26
N LYS A 52 0.54 -7.28 2.58
CA LYS A 52 0.01 -8.51 3.17
C LYS A 52 -1.48 -8.71 2.87
N LYS A 53 -2.25 -7.61 2.88
CA LYS A 53 -3.67 -7.62 2.53
C LYS A 53 -3.88 -7.96 1.05
N LEU A 54 -3.07 -7.37 0.16
CA LEU A 54 -3.08 -7.68 -1.27
C LEU A 54 -2.68 -9.13 -1.56
N GLU A 55 -1.63 -9.64 -0.90
CA GLU A 55 -1.22 -11.04 -1.02
C GLU A 55 -2.32 -12.00 -0.57
N LYS A 56 -3.04 -11.69 0.50
CA LYS A 56 -4.18 -12.49 0.96
C LYS A 56 -5.31 -12.48 -0.08
N SER A 57 -5.70 -11.29 -0.55
CA SER A 57 -6.73 -11.17 -1.59
C SER A 57 -6.34 -11.89 -2.88
N LEU A 58 -5.06 -11.90 -3.25
CA LEU A 58 -4.59 -12.65 -4.43
C LEU A 58 -4.58 -14.16 -4.19
N LYS A 59 -4.22 -14.63 -2.99
CA LYS A 59 -4.25 -16.06 -2.64
C LYS A 59 -5.66 -16.62 -2.60
N ASP A 60 -6.61 -15.86 -2.06
CA ASP A 60 -8.03 -16.27 -1.98
C ASP A 60 -8.68 -16.37 -3.37
N TYR A 61 -8.09 -15.77 -4.41
CA TYR A 61 -8.55 -15.84 -5.81
C TYR A 61 -7.79 -16.84 -6.69
N ALA A 62 -6.65 -17.36 -6.21
CA ALA A 62 -5.83 -18.33 -6.95
C ALA A 62 -6.30 -19.79 -6.70
N TYR A 63 -7.45 -19.98 -6.06
CA TYR A 63 -8.05 -21.27 -5.74
C TYR A 63 -9.45 -21.41 -6.37
#